data_AF-A0A9R0JNI3-F1
#
_entry.id   AF-A0A9R0JNI3-F1
#
_cell.length_a   1.000
_cell.length_b   1.000
_cell.length_c   1.000
_cell.angle_alpha   90.00
_cell.angle_beta   90.00
_cell.angle_gamma   90.00
#
_symmetry.space_group_name_H-M   'P 1'
#
loop_
_entity.id
_entity.type
_entity.pdbx_description
1 polymer ?
#
loop_
_entity_poly.entity_id
_entity_poly.type
_entity_poly.pdbx_seq_one_letter_code
_entity_poly.pdbx_strand_id
1 'polypeptide(L)'
;MQGLIDEFGMADALEVKNIEKVTNHDVKAIEYFLKQKCQSHPEISKVLEFFHFSCTSEDINNLAHGLMLKEALNKVLFPVMDEVIGALCNMAKEYAHIPMLSRTHGQ
;
A
#
# COMPACT_ATOMS: atom_id res chain seq x y z
N MET A 1 -18.22 -9.60 2.11
CA MET A 1 -16.75 -9.49 2.01
C MET A 1 -16.25 -8.06 1.95
N GLN A 2 -16.92 -7.12 1.28
CA GLN A 2 -16.46 -5.73 1.20
C GLN A 2 -16.16 -5.10 2.59
N GLY A 3 -17.02 -5.34 3.59
CA GLY A 3 -16.77 -4.89 4.96
C GLY A 3 -15.49 -5.45 5.61
N LEU A 4 -15.03 -6.65 5.24
CA LEU A 4 -13.76 -7.19 5.76
C LEU A 4 -12.55 -6.39 5.26
N ILE A 5 -12.63 -5.83 4.06
CA ILE A 5 -11.58 -5.02 3.45
C ILE A 5 -11.66 -3.59 3.99
N ASP A 6 -12.86 -3.01 3.95
CA ASP A 6 -13.09 -1.61 4.33
C ASP A 6 -12.90 -1.36 5.83
N GLU A 7 -13.15 -2.37 6.66
CA GLU A 7 -13.04 -2.29 8.12
C GLU A 7 -11.74 -2.93 8.65
N PHE A 8 -10.84 -3.41 7.77
CA PHE A 8 -9.59 -4.01 8.19
C PHE A 8 -8.78 -3.01 9.03
N GLY A 9 -8.52 -3.38 10.28
CA GLY A 9 -7.91 -2.48 11.26
C GLY A 9 -6.73 -3.08 12.03
N MET A 10 -6.24 -2.31 13.00
CA MET A 10 -5.12 -2.72 13.86
C MET A 10 -5.40 -4.01 14.64
N ALA A 11 -6.66 -4.25 15.05
CA ALA A 11 -7.03 -5.47 15.75
C ALA A 11 -6.89 -6.70 14.84
N ASP A 12 -7.32 -6.61 13.58
CA ASP A 12 -7.17 -7.67 12.59
C ASP A 12 -5.70 -7.92 12.24
N ALA A 13 -4.92 -6.84 12.06
CA ALA A 13 -3.47 -6.97 11.85
C ALA A 13 -2.77 -7.67 13.01
N LEU A 14 -3.19 -7.40 14.26
CA LEU A 14 -2.67 -8.09 15.44
C LEU A 14 -3.11 -9.56 15.49
N GLU A 15 -4.34 -9.87 15.08
CA GLU A 15 -4.84 -11.24 14.95
C GLU A 15 -4.00 -12.04 13.94
N VAL A 16 -3.72 -11.46 12.76
CA VAL A 16 -2.80 -12.04 11.77
C VAL A 16 -1.43 -12.30 12.38
N LYS A 17 -0.86 -11.34 13.12
CA LYS A 17 0.44 -11.53 13.80
C LYS A 17 0.41 -12.61 14.88
N ASN A 18 -0.71 -12.83 15.55
CA ASN A 18 -0.84 -13.93 16.51
C ASN A 18 -0.91 -15.29 15.82
N ILE A 19 -1.58 -15.38 14.67
CA ILE A 19 -1.58 -16.59 13.84
C ILE A 19 -0.18 -16.85 13.28
N GLU A 20 0.52 -15.80 12.84
CA GLU A 20 1.90 -15.90 12.32
C GLU A 20 2.88 -16.50 13.33
N LYS A 21 2.72 -16.23 14.62
CA LYS A 21 3.54 -16.88 15.68
C LYS A 21 3.40 -18.40 15.69
N VAL A 22 2.27 -18.93 15.25
CA VAL A 22 2.00 -20.38 15.17
C VAL A 22 2.42 -20.94 13.82
N THR A 23 2.12 -20.25 12.72
CA THR A 23 2.45 -20.72 11.37
C THR A 23 3.91 -20.51 10.99
N ASN A 24 4.58 -19.56 11.64
CA ASN A 24 5.91 -19.04 11.28
C ASN A 24 6.00 -18.62 9.79
N HIS A 25 4.88 -18.15 9.24
CA HIS A 25 4.76 -17.71 7.85
C HIS A 25 3.62 -16.69 7.73
N ASP A 26 3.96 -15.50 7.25
CA ASP A 26 3.10 -14.33 7.08
C ASP A 26 1.89 -14.54 6.12
N VAL A 27 2.12 -14.93 4.86
CA VAL A 27 1.05 -15.14 3.88
C VAL A 27 0.15 -16.29 4.31
N LYS A 28 0.71 -17.34 4.92
CA LYS A 28 -0.08 -18.42 5.49
C LYS A 28 -0.95 -17.93 6.65
N ALA A 29 -0.46 -17.00 7.47
CA ALA A 29 -1.24 -16.42 8.55
C ALA A 29 -2.45 -15.62 8.02
N ILE A 30 -2.27 -14.88 6.91
CA ILE A 30 -3.37 -14.21 6.22
C ILE A 30 -4.41 -15.22 5.70
N GLU A 31 -3.98 -16.36 5.13
CA GLU A 31 -4.91 -17.42 4.69
C GLU A 31 -5.77 -17.93 5.85
N TYR A 32 -5.15 -18.26 6.99
CA TYR A 32 -5.86 -18.71 8.19
C TYR A 32 -6.82 -17.65 8.74
N PHE A 33 -6.39 -16.39 8.78
CA PHE A 33 -7.23 -15.27 9.18
C PHE A 33 -8.48 -15.15 8.30
N LEU A 34 -8.32 -15.20 6.97
CA LEU A 34 -9.44 -15.14 6.03
C LEU A 34 -10.40 -16.33 6.21
N LYS A 35 -9.85 -17.54 6.40
CA LYS A 35 -10.65 -18.73 6.70
C LYS A 35 -11.48 -18.54 7.96
N GLN A 36 -10.89 -18.03 9.04
CA GLN A 36 -11.58 -17.76 10.31
C GLN A 36 -12.70 -16.72 10.16
N LYS A 37 -12.42 -15.58 9.51
CA LYS A 37 -13.43 -14.51 9.31
C LYS A 37 -14.59 -14.94 8.41
N CYS A 38 -14.34 -15.84 7.46
CA CYS A 38 -15.36 -16.29 6.51
C CYS A 38 -16.08 -17.58 6.90
N GLN A 39 -15.68 -18.27 7.97
CA GLN A 39 -16.26 -19.56 8.36
C GLN A 39 -17.76 -19.48 8.71
N SER A 40 -18.20 -18.34 9.23
CA SER A 40 -19.61 -18.09 9.58
C SER A 40 -20.52 -17.84 8.36
N HIS A 41 -19.95 -17.64 7.17
CA HIS A 41 -20.72 -17.34 5.96
C HIS A 41 -21.12 -18.65 5.24
N PRO A 42 -22.42 -19.00 5.14
CA PRO A 42 -22.85 -20.32 4.69
C PRO A 42 -22.41 -20.73 3.28
N GLU A 43 -22.19 -19.77 2.39
CA GLU A 43 -21.73 -20.03 1.02
C GLU A 43 -20.21 -20.13 0.94
N ILE A 44 -19.49 -19.25 1.64
CA ILE A 44 -18.02 -19.20 1.64
C ILE A 44 -17.44 -20.37 2.45
N SER A 45 -18.13 -20.78 3.52
CA SER A 45 -17.72 -21.91 4.36
C SER A 45 -17.55 -23.22 3.57
N LYS A 46 -18.28 -23.38 2.45
CA LYS A 46 -18.20 -24.53 1.55
C LYS A 46 -16.92 -24.56 0.70
N VAL A 47 -16.23 -23.42 0.59
CA VAL A 47 -15.08 -23.23 -0.31
C VAL A 47 -13.88 -22.61 0.40
N LEU A 48 -13.81 -22.67 1.74
CA LEU A 48 -12.69 -22.10 2.52
C LEU A 48 -11.32 -22.61 2.06
N GLU A 49 -11.23 -23.87 1.66
CA GLU A 49 -9.97 -24.47 1.20
C GLU A 49 -9.50 -23.95 -0.16
N PHE A 50 -10.29 -23.10 -0.83
CA PHE A 50 -9.88 -22.42 -2.06
C PHE A 50 -9.13 -21.10 -1.79
N PHE A 51 -9.06 -20.61 -0.55
CA PHE A 51 -8.16 -19.50 -0.24
C PHE A 51 -6.72 -19.89 -0.58
N HIS A 52 -6.04 -19.04 -1.35
CA HIS A 52 -4.67 -19.26 -1.82
C HIS A 52 -4.49 -20.48 -2.75
N PHE A 53 -5.58 -20.99 -3.36
CA PHE A 53 -5.52 -22.10 -4.29
C PHE A 53 -4.63 -21.79 -5.50
N SER A 54 -3.64 -22.66 -5.73
CA SER A 54 -2.68 -22.55 -6.84
C SER A 54 -1.81 -21.28 -6.85
N CYS A 55 -1.78 -20.54 -5.74
CA CYS A 55 -0.89 -19.39 -5.58
C CYS A 55 0.39 -19.79 -4.84
N THR A 56 1.48 -19.07 -5.11
CA THR A 56 2.62 -18.98 -4.20
C THR A 56 2.52 -17.71 -3.37
N SER A 57 3.27 -17.64 -2.26
CA SER A 57 3.37 -16.44 -1.42
C SER A 57 3.73 -15.19 -2.23
N GLU A 58 4.57 -15.35 -3.26
CA GLU A 58 4.99 -14.24 -4.11
C GLU A 58 3.90 -13.70 -5.04
N ASP A 59 2.88 -14.49 -5.41
CA ASP A 59 1.73 -13.99 -6.16
C ASP A 59 0.91 -12.99 -5.32
N ILE A 60 0.95 -13.14 -4.00
CA ILE A 60 0.27 -12.25 -3.05
C ILE A 60 1.16 -11.05 -2.74
N ASN A 61 2.43 -11.29 -2.42
CA ASN A 61 3.37 -10.24 -2.04
C ASN A 61 3.61 -9.25 -3.18
N ASN A 62 3.85 -9.73 -4.40
CA ASN A 62 4.15 -8.85 -5.53
C ASN A 62 2.98 -7.91 -5.85
N LEU A 63 1.74 -8.41 -5.76
CA LEU A 63 0.53 -7.65 -6.02
C LEU A 63 0.27 -6.67 -4.89
N ALA A 64 0.44 -7.10 -3.63
CA ALA A 64 0.33 -6.22 -2.47
C ALA A 64 1.33 -5.06 -2.57
N HIS A 65 2.60 -5.35 -2.87
CA HIS A 65 3.62 -4.32 -3.07
C HIS A 65 3.32 -3.41 -4.26
N GLY A 66 2.87 -3.97 -5.39
CA GLY A 66 2.48 -3.18 -6.56
C GLY A 66 1.33 -2.20 -6.25
N LEU A 67 0.31 -2.66 -5.51
CA LEU A 67 -0.80 -1.81 -5.08
C LEU A 67 -0.35 -0.76 -4.07
N MET A 68 0.44 -1.13 -3.06
CA MET A 68 1.00 -0.17 -2.09
C MET A 68 1.81 0.93 -2.76
N LEU A 69 2.70 0.56 -3.70
CA LEU A 69 3.50 1.53 -4.43
C LEU A 69 2.64 2.43 -5.29
N LYS A 70 1.70 1.86 -6.05
CA LYS A 70 0.77 2.63 -6.90
C LYS A 70 -0.03 3.65 -6.09
N GLU A 71 -0.56 3.25 -4.94
CA GLU A 71 -1.35 4.12 -4.07
C GLU A 71 -0.49 5.22 -3.43
N ALA A 72 0.68 4.86 -2.89
CA ALA A 72 1.60 5.83 -2.32
C ALA A 72 2.08 6.87 -3.34
N LEU A 73 2.36 6.44 -4.58
CA LEU A 73 2.75 7.35 -5.65
C LEU A 73 1.62 8.33 -5.99
N ASN A 74 0.42 7.81 -6.29
CA ASN A 74 -0.66 8.63 -6.80
C ASN A 74 -1.32 9.52 -5.74
N LYS A 75 -1.42 9.04 -4.50
CA LYS A 75 -2.15 9.77 -3.44
C LYS A 75 -1.26 10.60 -2.54
N VAL A 76 0.04 10.34 -2.51
CA VAL A 76 0.97 11.04 -1.61
C VAL A 76 2.11 11.68 -2.38
N LEU A 77 2.91 10.90 -3.11
CA LEU A 77 4.16 11.41 -3.67
C LEU A 77 3.91 12.43 -4.78
N PHE A 78 3.10 12.10 -5.79
CA PHE A 78 2.85 12.99 -6.93
C PHE A 78 2.16 14.30 -6.51
N PRO A 79 1.13 14.31 -5.65
CA PRO A 79 0.57 15.56 -5.15
C PRO A 79 1.61 16.50 -4.51
N VAL A 80 2.50 15.95 -3.66
CA VAL A 80 3.56 16.75 -3.02
C VAL A 80 4.59 17.21 -4.04
N MET A 81 4.93 16.39 -5.03
CA MET A 81 5.83 16.80 -6.12
C MET A 81 5.21 17.95 -6.95
N ASP A 82 3.92 17.89 -7.24
CA ASP A 82 3.20 18.94 -7.96
C ASP A 82 3.16 20.25 -7.17
N GLU A 83 3.02 20.18 -5.83
CA GLU A 83 3.14 21.35 -4.95
C GLU A 83 4.53 22.00 -5.05
N VAL A 84 5.60 21.20 -5.00
CA VAL A 84 6.98 21.69 -5.14
C VAL A 84 7.21 22.31 -6.52
N ILE A 85 6.74 21.65 -7.58
CA ILE A 85 6.83 22.17 -8.95
C ILE A 85 6.08 23.51 -9.05
N GLY A 86 4.88 23.58 -8.49
CA GLY A 86 4.09 24.81 -8.45
C GLY A 86 4.82 25.95 -7.75
N ALA A 87 5.41 25.69 -6.58
CA ALA A 87 6.19 26.66 -5.83
C ALA A 87 7.39 27.19 -6.64
N LEU A 88 8.15 26.28 -7.27
CA LEU A 88 9.29 26.65 -8.12
C LEU A 88 8.85 27.47 -9.34
N CYS A 89 7.77 27.08 -10.01
CA CYS A 89 7.21 27.82 -11.14
C CYS A 89 6.73 29.22 -10.75
N ASN A 90 6.15 29.37 -9.55
CA ASN A 90 5.71 30.67 -9.04
C ASN A 90 6.91 31.58 -8.78
N MET A 91 7.94 31.09 -8.09
CA MET A 91 9.18 31.85 -7.84
C MET A 91 9.86 32.26 -9.16
N ALA A 92 9.91 31.34 -10.14
CA ALA A 92 10.50 31.63 -11.44
C ALA A 92 9.77 32.77 -12.17
N LYS A 93 8.44 32.83 -12.09
CA LYS A 93 7.65 33.92 -12.68
C LYS A 93 7.78 35.22 -11.91
N GLU A 94 7.71 35.17 -10.58
CA GLU A 94 7.81 36.34 -9.70
C GLU A 94 9.13 37.08 -9.90
N TYR A 95 10.25 36.33 -9.95
CA TYR A 95 11.59 36.89 -10.03
C TYR A 95 12.14 36.98 -11.46
N ALA A 96 11.31 36.73 -12.49
CA ALA A 96 11.75 36.70 -13.89
C ALA A 96 12.43 38.00 -14.38
N HIS A 97 12.10 39.14 -13.78
CA HIS A 97 12.62 40.45 -14.15
C HIS A 97 13.88 40.87 -13.36
N ILE A 98 14.28 40.09 -12.35
CA ILE A 98 15.39 40.44 -11.46
C ILE A 98 16.70 39.96 -12.10
N PRO A 99 17.60 40.87 -12.51
CA PRO A 99 18.91 40.45 -13.02
C PRO A 99 19.73 39.84 -11.88
N MET A 100 20.37 38.69 -12.14
CA MET A 100 21.24 38.00 -11.18
C MET A 100 22.60 37.74 -11.83
N LEU A 101 23.68 38.11 -11.13
CA LEU A 101 25.02 37.74 -11.56
C LEU A 101 25.16 36.21 -11.50
N SER A 102 25.31 35.58 -12.65
CA SER A 102 25.62 34.16 -12.73
C SER A 102 26.99 33.90 -12.11
N ARG A 103 27.12 32.76 -11.43
CA ARG A 103 28.42 32.25 -10.99
C ARG A 103 28.66 30.90 -11.62
N THR A 104 29.72 30.81 -12.43
CA THR A 104 30.16 29.56 -13.06
C THR A 104 31.54 29.21 -12.51
N HIS A 105 31.75 27.99 -12.05
CA HIS A 105 32.97 27.61 -11.31
C HIS A 105 33.28 28.50 -10.09
N GLY A 106 32.24 29.12 -9.50
CA GLY A 106 32.35 29.98 -8.33
C GLY A 106 32.74 31.44 -8.61
N GLN A 107 32.95 31.79 -9.88
CA GLN A 107 33.28 33.14 -10.36
C GLN A 107 32.13 33.73 -11.17
#